data_AF-A0A958V7P0-F1
#
_entry.id   AF-A0A958V7P0-F1
#
_cell.length_a   1.000
_cell.length_b   1.000
_cell.length_c   1.000
_cell.angle_alpha   90.00
_cell.angle_beta   90.00
_cell.angle_gamma   90.00
#
_symmetry.space_group_name_H-M   'P 1'
#
loop_
_entity.id
_entity.type
_entity.pdbx_description
1 polymer ?
#
loop_
_entity_poly.entity_id
_entity_poly.type
_entity_poly.pdbx_seq_one_letter_code
_entity_poly.pdbx_strand_id
1 'polypeptide(L)'
;MPEAKEHIRTNKPERRMINPFPGLRPFTTDESHLFFGREGQSEEVLEKLADNKFVAVLGASGSGKSSLMFCGIIPILHGGFIAQAGTDWEIVKTRPGNNPVWNLALNMASVYAPEEEQERTAKLIYSILKRSSNGLSEVYKIFGRTKNILILLDQFEELFRFNKTSDYNANETLAYIKLILNAVKQDDFPLYFVMTMRSDFIGDCSQYQELTGLINNSHYLNANDQRGFSSGHPRSDCSGRWEYIQKTFTSIAE
;
A
#
# COMPACT_ATOMS: atom_id res chain seq x y z
N MET A 1 40.54 -8.07 63.84
CA MET A 1 39.60 -6.94 63.73
C MET A 1 40.42 -5.70 63.44
N PRO A 2 40.23 -5.08 62.26
CA PRO A 2 39.32 -3.94 62.16
C PRO A 2 38.30 -4.04 61.00
N GLU A 3 37.24 -3.26 61.12
CA GLU A 3 36.03 -3.21 60.28
C GLU A 3 36.27 -2.51 58.93
N ALA A 4 35.85 -3.14 57.82
CA ALA A 4 35.78 -2.50 56.51
C ALA A 4 34.36 -1.95 56.28
N LYS A 5 34.27 -0.63 56.06
CA LYS A 5 33.02 0.07 55.75
C LYS A 5 32.50 -0.37 54.38
N GLU A 6 31.29 -0.91 54.37
CA GLU A 6 30.57 -1.29 53.17
C GLU A 6 30.06 -0.04 52.43
N HIS A 7 30.68 0.28 51.29
CA HIS A 7 30.15 1.28 50.37
C HIS A 7 28.98 0.68 49.57
N ILE A 8 27.76 0.98 50.01
CA ILE A 8 26.54 0.69 49.25
C ILE A 8 26.60 1.45 47.92
N ARG A 9 26.90 0.75 46.83
CA ARG A 9 26.75 1.27 45.47
C ARG A 9 25.25 1.31 45.15
N THR A 10 24.65 2.49 45.19
CA THR A 10 23.29 2.70 44.70
C THR A 10 23.25 2.47 43.19
N ASN A 11 22.69 1.33 42.76
CA ASN A 11 22.41 1.07 41.35
C ASN A 11 21.33 2.04 40.86
N LYS A 12 21.72 3.04 40.08
CA LYS A 12 20.78 3.88 39.32
C LYS A 12 20.20 3.03 38.19
N PRO A 13 18.87 2.87 38.05
CA PRO A 13 18.32 2.07 36.97
C PRO A 13 18.67 2.74 35.63
N GLU A 14 19.37 2.02 34.77
CA GLU A 14 19.59 2.44 33.39
C GLU A 14 18.23 2.59 32.72
N ARG A 15 17.84 3.84 32.44
CA ARG A 15 16.71 4.13 31.55
C ARG A 15 17.11 3.57 30.17
N ARG A 16 16.61 2.40 29.80
CA ARG A 16 16.61 1.93 28.42
C ARG A 16 15.93 3.02 27.58
N MET A 17 16.73 3.83 26.90
CA MET A 17 16.22 4.72 25.86
C MET A 17 15.69 3.82 24.76
N ILE A 18 14.36 3.62 24.77
CA ILE A 18 13.66 3.00 23.66
C ILE A 18 13.91 3.93 22.48
N ASN A 19 14.63 3.45 21.46
CA ASN A 19 14.80 4.19 20.23
C ASN A 19 13.40 4.37 19.62
N PRO A 20 12.88 5.60 19.50
CA PRO A 20 11.52 5.84 19.03
C PRO A 20 11.38 5.50 17.54
N PHE A 21 12.49 5.36 16.81
CA PHE A 21 12.48 5.07 15.39
C PHE A 21 12.59 3.55 15.12
N PRO A 22 11.62 2.95 14.42
CA PRO A 22 11.53 1.50 14.18
C PRO A 22 12.65 0.90 13.31
N GLY A 23 13.51 1.72 12.70
CA GLY A 23 14.46 1.26 11.70
C GLY A 23 13.76 0.88 10.39
N LEU A 24 13.89 -0.39 9.96
CA LEU A 24 13.33 -0.87 8.68
C LEU A 24 11.90 -1.43 8.79
N ARG A 25 11.38 -1.65 10.01
CA ARG A 25 9.97 -2.04 10.14
C ARG A 25 9.09 -0.82 9.82
N PRO A 26 7.94 -1.00 9.16
CA PRO A 26 6.93 0.05 9.10
C PRO A 26 6.54 0.48 10.52
N PHE A 27 6.27 1.76 10.67
CA PHE A 27 5.62 2.28 11.86
C PHE A 27 4.18 1.75 11.92
N THR A 28 3.64 1.62 13.14
CA THR A 28 2.23 1.27 13.36
C THR A 28 1.36 2.51 13.43
N THR A 29 0.03 2.33 13.37
CA THR A 29 -0.96 3.42 13.51
C THR A 29 -0.75 4.22 14.81
N ASP A 30 -0.41 3.52 15.90
CA ASP A 30 -0.16 4.12 17.22
C ASP A 30 1.12 4.98 17.27
N GLU A 31 2.01 4.81 16.29
CA GLU A 31 3.25 5.57 16.14
C GLU A 31 3.11 6.74 15.15
N SER A 32 1.88 7.06 14.71
CA SER A 32 1.58 8.19 13.82
C SER A 32 2.12 9.53 14.34
N HIS A 33 2.12 9.72 15.66
CA HIS A 33 2.71 10.88 16.34
C HIS A 33 4.23 11.01 16.16
N LEU A 34 4.93 10.03 15.57
CA LEU A 34 6.36 10.09 15.25
C LEU A 34 6.61 10.43 13.76
N PHE A 35 5.55 10.55 12.96
CA PHE A 35 5.59 10.80 11.53
C PHE A 35 5.43 12.30 11.22
N PHE A 36 6.40 13.10 11.66
CA PHE A 36 6.40 14.55 11.44
C PHE A 36 7.01 14.96 10.08
N GLY A 37 6.50 16.06 9.50
CA GLY A 37 7.05 16.71 8.32
C GLY A 37 6.63 16.08 6.98
N ARG A 38 5.59 15.24 7.00
CA ARG A 38 5.00 14.59 5.83
C ARG A 38 3.47 14.71 5.80
N GLU A 39 2.92 15.65 6.56
CA GLU A 39 1.48 15.91 6.65
C GLU A 39 0.92 16.26 5.26
N GLY A 40 1.56 17.19 4.54
CA GLY A 40 1.15 17.55 3.17
C GLY A 40 1.29 16.41 2.15
N GLN A 41 2.18 15.44 2.37
CA GLN A 41 2.26 14.24 1.51
C GLN A 41 1.04 13.35 1.70
N SER A 42 0.54 13.28 2.94
CA SER A 42 -0.61 12.44 3.27
C SER A 42 -1.89 13.05 2.71
N GLU A 43 -2.04 14.37 2.85
CA GLU A 43 -3.17 15.13 2.27
C GLU A 43 -3.24 14.97 0.75
N GLU A 44 -2.14 15.16 0.02
CA GLU A 44 -2.14 15.02 -1.45
C GLU A 44 -2.57 13.61 -1.90
N VAL A 45 -2.10 12.56 -1.21
CA VAL A 45 -2.50 11.18 -1.51
C VAL A 45 -3.99 10.96 -1.20
N LEU A 46 -4.50 11.54 -0.11
CA LEU A 46 -5.91 11.42 0.29
C LEU A 46 -6.85 12.17 -0.63
N GLU A 47 -6.47 13.36 -1.11
CA GLU A 47 -7.23 14.12 -2.11
C GLU A 47 -7.37 13.30 -3.39
N LYS A 48 -6.25 12.78 -3.91
CA LYS A 48 -6.26 11.87 -5.07
C LYS A 48 -7.13 10.63 -4.85
N LEU A 49 -7.06 10.03 -3.66
CA LEU A 49 -7.86 8.87 -3.29
C LEU A 49 -9.36 9.21 -3.22
N ALA A 50 -9.73 10.38 -2.71
CA ALA A 50 -11.11 10.84 -2.63
C ALA A 50 -11.70 11.07 -4.03
N ASP A 51 -10.92 11.69 -4.93
CA ASP A 51 -11.38 12.03 -6.28
C ASP A 51 -11.45 10.83 -7.22
N ASN A 52 -10.55 9.85 -7.06
CA ASN A 52 -10.36 8.78 -8.05
C ASN A 52 -10.67 7.38 -7.51
N LYS A 53 -10.99 7.23 -6.21
CA LYS A 53 -11.04 5.93 -5.49
C LYS A 53 -9.77 5.08 -5.60
N PHE A 54 -8.71 5.63 -6.19
CA PHE A 54 -7.46 4.97 -6.46
C PHE A 54 -6.31 5.98 -6.36
N VAL A 55 -5.17 5.55 -5.82
CA VAL A 55 -3.91 6.27 -5.95
C VAL A 55 -2.72 5.31 -5.95
N ALA A 56 -1.79 5.49 -6.88
CA ALA A 56 -0.53 4.76 -6.92
C ALA A 56 0.59 5.54 -6.21
N VAL A 57 1.07 5.05 -5.07
CA VAL A 57 2.24 5.57 -4.35
C VAL A 57 3.51 4.91 -4.87
N LEU A 58 4.31 5.66 -5.60
CA LEU A 58 5.50 5.20 -6.31
C LEU A 58 6.78 5.68 -5.61
N GLY A 59 7.83 4.85 -5.59
CA GLY A 59 9.15 5.27 -5.09
C GLY A 59 10.06 4.10 -4.73
N ALA A 60 11.34 4.38 -4.46
CA ALA A 60 12.34 3.34 -4.19
C ALA A 60 11.96 2.40 -3.02
N SER A 61 12.58 1.21 -2.99
CA SER A 61 12.46 0.32 -1.84
C SER A 61 12.99 1.01 -0.58
N GLY A 62 12.27 0.89 0.54
CA GLY A 62 12.66 1.56 1.79
C GLY A 62 12.46 3.09 1.81
N SER A 63 11.82 3.71 0.81
CA SER A 63 11.51 5.15 0.82
C SER A 63 10.41 5.56 1.83
N GLY A 64 9.87 4.58 2.58
CA GLY A 64 8.84 4.79 3.58
C GLY A 64 7.40 4.82 3.02
N LYS A 65 7.14 4.21 1.86
CA LYS A 65 5.77 4.10 1.30
C LYS A 65 4.80 3.45 2.29
N SER A 66 5.14 2.29 2.84
CA SER A 66 4.30 1.62 3.83
C SER A 66 4.16 2.47 5.11
N SER A 67 5.20 3.19 5.54
CA SER A 67 5.10 4.11 6.68
C SER A 67 4.15 5.29 6.40
N LEU A 68 4.19 5.86 5.20
CA LEU A 68 3.22 6.87 4.75
C LEU A 68 1.79 6.32 4.86
N MET A 69 1.57 5.06 4.48
CA MET A 69 0.26 4.42 4.60
C MET A 69 -0.22 4.29 6.04
N PHE A 70 0.60 3.69 6.93
CA PHE A 70 0.18 3.36 8.29
C PHE A 70 0.19 4.56 9.25
N CYS A 71 1.01 5.57 9.00
CA CYS A 71 1.14 6.73 9.90
C CYS A 71 0.50 8.00 9.37
N GLY A 72 0.41 8.15 8.05
CA GLY A 72 -0.19 9.32 7.42
C GLY A 72 -1.62 9.02 6.99
N ILE A 73 -1.78 8.12 6.03
CA ILE A 73 -3.06 7.91 5.32
C ILE A 73 -4.13 7.31 6.23
N ILE A 74 -3.87 6.14 6.84
CA ILE A 74 -4.88 5.40 7.60
C ILE A 74 -5.40 6.19 8.81
N PRO A 75 -4.55 6.82 9.66
CA PRO A 75 -5.04 7.63 10.77
C PRO A 75 -5.94 8.78 10.33
N ILE A 76 -5.57 9.48 9.25
CA ILE A 76 -6.34 10.63 8.74
C ILE A 76 -7.67 10.18 8.12
N LEU A 77 -7.72 9.02 7.45
CA LEU A 77 -8.97 8.43 6.95
C LEU A 77 -9.97 8.16 8.08
N HIS A 78 -9.51 7.52 9.17
CA HIS A 78 -10.34 7.29 10.35
C HIS A 78 -10.75 8.60 11.05
N GLY A 79 -9.98 9.68 10.87
CA GLY A 79 -10.31 11.04 11.31
C GLY A 79 -11.41 11.72 10.48
N GLY A 80 -11.90 11.11 9.40
CA GLY A 80 -13.02 11.62 8.61
C GLY A 80 -12.65 12.58 7.48
N PHE A 81 -11.42 12.50 6.96
CA PHE A 81 -10.94 13.37 5.87
C PHE A 81 -11.83 13.30 4.63
N ILE A 82 -12.25 12.09 4.23
CA ILE A 82 -13.20 11.91 3.12
C ILE A 82 -14.61 12.04 3.69
N ALA A 83 -15.09 13.28 3.81
CA ALA A 83 -16.35 13.60 4.49
C ALA A 83 -17.56 12.83 3.94
N GLN A 84 -17.61 12.58 2.63
CA GLN A 84 -18.69 11.81 1.97
C GLN A 84 -18.69 10.33 2.35
N ALA A 85 -17.52 9.78 2.68
CA ALA A 85 -17.35 8.39 3.10
C ALA A 85 -17.58 8.22 4.61
N GLY A 86 -17.25 9.22 5.42
CA GLY A 86 -17.32 9.14 6.88
C GLY A 86 -16.09 8.46 7.50
N THR A 87 -16.23 7.93 8.72
CA THR A 87 -15.10 7.44 9.54
C THR A 87 -15.04 5.92 9.71
N ASP A 88 -16.06 5.19 9.27
CA ASP A 88 -16.11 3.72 9.41
C ASP A 88 -15.39 3.06 8.23
N TRP A 89 -14.09 2.81 8.44
CA TRP A 89 -13.19 2.23 7.46
C TRP A 89 -12.72 0.85 7.90
N GLU A 90 -12.63 -0.07 6.94
CA GLU A 90 -11.90 -1.34 7.09
C GLU A 90 -10.70 -1.33 6.14
N ILE A 91 -9.56 -1.81 6.63
CA ILE A 91 -8.31 -1.81 5.86
C ILE A 91 -7.94 -3.24 5.48
N VAL A 92 -8.02 -3.56 4.18
CA VAL A 92 -7.54 -4.82 3.61
C VAL A 92 -6.14 -4.60 3.05
N LYS A 93 -5.12 -5.00 3.80
CA LYS A 93 -3.73 -5.01 3.28
C LYS A 93 -3.47 -6.33 2.57
N THR A 94 -3.02 -6.28 1.32
CA THR A 94 -2.64 -7.47 0.56
C THR A 94 -1.34 -7.26 -0.20
N ARG A 95 -0.63 -8.37 -0.45
CA ARG A 95 0.51 -8.42 -1.39
C ARG A 95 0.19 -9.44 -2.48
N PRO A 96 0.43 -9.12 -3.76
CA PRO A 96 0.05 -10.04 -4.83
C PRO A 96 0.77 -11.39 -4.75
N GLY A 97 2.09 -11.43 -4.51
CA GLY A 97 2.85 -12.68 -4.51
C GLY A 97 2.66 -13.51 -5.79
N ASN A 98 2.75 -14.83 -5.65
CA ASN A 98 2.59 -15.80 -6.74
C ASN A 98 1.13 -16.25 -6.98
N ASN A 99 0.18 -15.85 -6.13
CA ASN A 99 -1.22 -16.21 -6.26
C ASN A 99 -2.11 -15.00 -5.89
N PRO A 100 -2.17 -13.98 -6.75
CA PRO A 100 -2.66 -12.66 -6.38
C PRO A 100 -4.14 -12.62 -6.03
N VAL A 101 -4.97 -13.40 -6.75
CA VAL A 101 -6.40 -13.49 -6.47
C VAL A 101 -6.67 -14.22 -5.15
N TRP A 102 -5.92 -15.29 -4.87
CA TRP A 102 -6.02 -16.00 -3.58
C TRP A 102 -5.57 -15.12 -2.41
N ASN A 103 -4.44 -14.43 -2.55
CA ASN A 103 -3.92 -13.56 -1.50
C ASN A 103 -4.87 -12.41 -1.18
N LEU A 104 -5.52 -11.83 -2.20
CA LEU A 104 -6.59 -10.86 -1.98
C LEU A 104 -7.78 -11.47 -1.24
N ALA A 105 -8.25 -12.65 -1.65
CA ALA A 105 -9.36 -13.33 -0.98
C ALA A 105 -9.07 -13.63 0.50
N LEU A 106 -7.86 -14.12 0.80
CA LEU A 106 -7.42 -14.43 2.14
C LEU A 106 -7.38 -13.17 3.03
N ASN A 107 -6.82 -12.08 2.55
CA ASN A 107 -6.74 -10.83 3.31
C ASN A 107 -8.08 -10.10 3.42
N MET A 108 -9.02 -10.32 2.49
CA MET A 108 -10.40 -9.84 2.65
C MET A 108 -11.14 -10.66 3.72
N ALA A 109 -10.94 -11.98 3.74
CA ALA A 109 -11.57 -12.85 4.73
C ALA A 109 -11.18 -12.49 6.18
N SER A 110 -9.94 -12.05 6.41
CA SER A 110 -9.50 -11.63 7.75
C SER A 110 -10.20 -10.39 8.28
N VAL A 111 -10.80 -9.57 7.41
CA VAL A 111 -11.63 -8.42 7.78
C VAL A 111 -13.08 -8.81 8.04
N TYR A 112 -13.60 -9.78 7.29
CA TYR A 112 -15.02 -10.13 7.35
C TYR A 112 -15.36 -11.26 8.33
N ALA A 113 -14.38 -12.09 8.72
CA ALA A 113 -14.61 -13.30 9.49
C ALA A 113 -13.60 -13.48 10.65
N PRO A 114 -14.03 -14.14 11.75
CA PRO A 114 -13.14 -14.53 12.84
C PRO A 114 -12.11 -15.56 12.35
N GLU A 115 -10.96 -15.63 13.03
CA GLU A 115 -9.78 -16.42 12.65
C GLU A 115 -10.11 -17.87 12.25
N GLU A 116 -10.97 -18.54 13.03
CA GLU A 116 -11.39 -19.93 12.81
C GLU A 116 -12.16 -20.15 11.49
N GLU A 117 -12.80 -19.11 10.95
CA GLU A 117 -13.61 -19.16 9.72
C GLU A 117 -12.91 -18.50 8.52
N GLN A 118 -11.75 -17.88 8.71
CA GLN A 118 -11.06 -17.11 7.67
C GLN A 118 -10.74 -17.96 6.44
N GLU A 119 -10.23 -19.17 6.61
CA GLU A 119 -9.88 -20.03 5.47
C GLU A 119 -11.12 -20.42 4.65
N ARG A 120 -12.22 -20.76 5.33
CA ARG A 120 -13.49 -21.09 4.68
C ARG A 120 -14.04 -19.88 3.93
N THR A 121 -14.02 -18.70 4.56
CA THR A 121 -14.47 -17.44 3.97
C THR A 121 -13.59 -17.04 2.78
N ALA A 122 -12.27 -17.22 2.88
CA ALA A 122 -11.32 -16.96 1.80
C ALA A 122 -11.61 -17.84 0.58
N LYS A 123 -11.93 -19.12 0.77
CA LYS A 123 -12.34 -20.03 -0.32
C LYS A 123 -13.61 -19.54 -1.03
N LEU A 124 -14.59 -19.05 -0.27
CA LEU A 124 -15.83 -18.48 -0.83
C LEU A 124 -15.52 -17.21 -1.62
N ILE A 125 -14.80 -16.25 -1.03
CA ILE A 125 -14.40 -14.99 -1.67
C ILE A 125 -13.60 -15.28 -2.94
N TYR A 126 -12.59 -16.14 -2.87
CA TYR A 126 -11.79 -16.54 -4.02
C TYR A 126 -12.64 -17.07 -5.16
N SER A 127 -13.63 -17.92 -4.84
CA SER A 127 -14.54 -18.46 -5.85
C SER A 127 -15.41 -17.38 -6.53
N ILE A 128 -15.75 -16.30 -5.82
CA ILE A 128 -16.50 -15.16 -6.38
C ILE A 128 -15.56 -14.35 -7.29
N LEU A 129 -14.37 -14.00 -6.78
CA LEU A 129 -13.36 -13.25 -7.53
C LEU A 129 -12.94 -13.94 -8.83
N LYS A 130 -12.87 -15.28 -8.85
CA LYS A 130 -12.51 -16.06 -10.05
C LYS A 130 -13.63 -16.16 -11.09
N ARG A 131 -14.89 -15.98 -10.70
CA ARG A 131 -16.05 -16.15 -11.59
C ARG A 131 -16.43 -14.91 -12.36
N SER A 132 -16.10 -13.72 -11.84
CA SER A 132 -16.56 -12.45 -12.37
C SER A 132 -15.46 -11.41 -12.29
N SER A 133 -15.26 -10.64 -13.36
CA SER A 133 -14.36 -9.49 -13.33
C SER A 133 -14.89 -8.33 -12.47
N ASN A 134 -16.15 -8.40 -12.04
CA ASN A 134 -16.78 -7.51 -11.04
C ASN A 134 -16.82 -8.17 -9.64
N GLY A 135 -16.06 -9.25 -9.44
CA GLY A 135 -16.14 -10.07 -8.23
C GLY A 135 -15.87 -9.31 -6.94
N LEU A 136 -15.06 -8.24 -6.95
CA LEU A 136 -14.83 -7.40 -5.78
C LEU A 136 -16.12 -6.71 -5.29
N SER A 137 -16.93 -6.22 -6.21
CA SER A 137 -18.23 -5.59 -5.92
C SER A 137 -19.24 -6.61 -5.43
N GLU A 138 -19.22 -7.84 -5.96
CA GLU A 138 -20.05 -8.94 -5.48
C GLU A 138 -19.65 -9.37 -4.07
N VAL A 139 -18.35 -9.47 -3.79
CA VAL A 139 -17.83 -9.72 -2.43
C VAL A 139 -18.26 -8.60 -1.48
N TYR A 140 -18.19 -7.33 -1.90
CA TYR A 140 -18.71 -6.22 -1.10
C TYR A 140 -20.22 -6.35 -0.85
N LYS A 141 -21.04 -6.72 -1.83
CA LYS A 141 -22.49 -6.91 -1.60
C LYS A 141 -22.81 -8.00 -0.58
N ILE A 142 -22.00 -9.05 -0.53
CA ILE A 142 -22.23 -10.22 0.33
C ILE A 142 -21.64 -10.02 1.72
N PHE A 143 -20.42 -9.50 1.80
CA PHE A 143 -19.62 -9.41 3.02
C PHE A 143 -19.34 -7.96 3.44
N GLY A 144 -19.26 -7.05 2.48
CA GLY A 144 -19.13 -5.63 2.71
C GLY A 144 -20.36 -5.13 3.46
N ARG A 145 -20.11 -4.58 4.64
CA ARG A 145 -21.14 -3.97 5.49
C ARG A 145 -21.47 -2.57 4.95
N THR A 146 -22.03 -1.69 5.77
CA THR A 146 -22.17 -0.25 5.45
C THR A 146 -20.85 0.54 5.57
N LYS A 147 -19.70 -0.14 5.42
CA LYS A 147 -18.37 0.40 5.73
C LYS A 147 -17.61 0.76 4.45
N ASN A 148 -16.74 1.76 4.55
CA ASN A 148 -15.76 2.03 3.50
C ASN A 148 -14.63 1.01 3.60
N ILE A 149 -14.11 0.56 2.46
CA ILE A 149 -13.02 -0.42 2.44
C ILE A 149 -11.85 0.17 1.68
N LEU A 150 -10.72 0.30 2.37
CA LEU A 150 -9.44 0.61 1.75
C LEU A 150 -8.67 -0.68 1.49
N ILE A 151 -8.44 -0.99 0.21
CA ILE A 151 -7.59 -2.09 -0.21
C ILE A 151 -6.18 -1.53 -0.49
N LEU A 152 -5.25 -1.84 0.41
CA LEU A 152 -3.83 -1.49 0.27
C LEU A 152 -3.10 -2.62 -0.47
N LEU A 153 -2.79 -2.37 -1.74
CA LEU A 153 -2.02 -3.26 -2.62
C LEU A 153 -0.52 -2.96 -2.42
N ASP A 154 0.09 -3.61 -1.44
CA ASP A 154 1.50 -3.42 -1.08
C ASP A 154 2.41 -4.24 -2.02
N GLN A 155 3.58 -3.68 -2.39
CA GLN A 155 4.55 -4.31 -3.29
C GLN A 155 3.94 -4.85 -4.60
N PHE A 156 3.20 -4.01 -5.32
CA PHE A 156 2.51 -4.41 -6.54
C PHE A 156 3.46 -5.00 -7.60
N GLU A 157 4.74 -4.61 -7.59
CA GLU A 157 5.75 -5.14 -8.50
C GLU A 157 5.97 -6.65 -8.41
N GLU A 158 5.53 -7.31 -7.33
CA GLU A 158 5.61 -8.76 -7.19
C GLU A 158 4.88 -9.48 -8.33
N LEU A 159 3.77 -8.92 -8.83
CA LEU A 159 3.05 -9.49 -9.98
C LEU A 159 3.98 -9.72 -11.18
N PHE A 160 4.78 -8.73 -11.53
CA PHE A 160 5.64 -8.79 -12.71
C PHE A 160 6.86 -9.70 -12.51
N ARG A 161 7.30 -9.88 -11.26
CA ARG A 161 8.37 -10.83 -10.94
C ARG A 161 7.91 -12.28 -11.09
N PHE A 162 6.70 -12.60 -10.63
CA PHE A 162 6.16 -13.95 -10.67
C PHE A 162 5.51 -14.31 -12.01
N ASN A 163 5.09 -13.32 -12.81
CA ASN A 163 4.56 -13.54 -14.16
C ASN A 163 5.59 -14.18 -15.11
N LYS A 164 6.89 -13.93 -14.88
CA LYS A 164 7.98 -14.46 -15.73
C LYS A 164 8.20 -15.97 -15.62
N THR A 165 7.43 -16.66 -14.78
CA THR A 165 7.66 -18.07 -14.43
C THR A 165 6.72 -19.05 -15.14
N SER A 166 5.54 -18.64 -15.63
CA SER A 166 4.62 -19.51 -16.39
C SER A 166 3.43 -18.76 -17.05
N ASP A 167 2.83 -19.34 -18.09
CA ASP A 167 1.60 -18.81 -18.74
C ASP A 167 0.38 -18.79 -17.80
N TYR A 168 0.30 -19.72 -16.84
CA TYR A 168 -0.74 -19.72 -15.82
C TYR A 168 -0.69 -18.44 -14.98
N ASN A 169 0.51 -17.98 -14.62
CA ASN A 169 0.70 -16.77 -13.82
C ASN A 169 0.30 -15.50 -14.59
N ALA A 170 0.40 -15.50 -15.92
CA ALA A 170 -0.04 -14.38 -16.76
C ALA A 170 -1.56 -14.19 -16.72
N ASN A 171 -2.31 -15.29 -16.82
CA ASN A 171 -3.77 -15.24 -16.75
C ASN A 171 -4.27 -14.82 -15.36
N GLU A 172 -3.64 -15.30 -14.28
CA GLU A 172 -3.95 -14.85 -12.92
C GLU A 172 -3.65 -13.36 -12.72
N THR A 173 -2.52 -12.88 -13.23
CA THR A 173 -2.13 -11.46 -13.16
C THR A 173 -3.16 -10.58 -13.87
N LEU A 174 -3.57 -10.97 -15.08
CA LEU A 174 -4.59 -10.23 -15.83
C LEU A 174 -5.95 -10.24 -15.12
N ALA A 175 -6.37 -11.38 -14.56
CA ALA A 175 -7.61 -11.48 -13.79
C ALA A 175 -7.58 -10.55 -12.57
N TYR A 176 -6.47 -10.53 -11.85
CA TYR A 176 -6.26 -9.65 -10.70
C TYR A 176 -6.32 -8.17 -11.07
N ILE A 177 -5.63 -7.76 -12.13
CA ILE A 177 -5.65 -6.38 -12.62
C ILE A 177 -7.08 -5.97 -13.03
N LYS A 178 -7.81 -6.84 -13.74
CA LYS A 178 -9.21 -6.58 -14.14
C LYS A 178 -10.14 -6.39 -12.95
N LEU A 179 -9.97 -7.17 -11.87
CA LEU A 179 -10.75 -7.00 -10.65
C LEU A 179 -10.59 -5.59 -10.08
N ILE A 180 -9.35 -5.10 -9.98
CA ILE A 180 -9.04 -3.76 -9.47
C ILE A 180 -9.62 -2.69 -10.40
N LEU A 181 -9.33 -2.76 -11.70
CA LEU A 181 -9.79 -1.78 -12.69
C LEU A 181 -11.31 -1.64 -12.69
N ASN A 182 -12.03 -2.76 -12.67
CA ASN A 182 -13.49 -2.72 -12.68
C ASN A 182 -14.07 -2.21 -11.36
N ALA A 183 -13.45 -2.55 -10.23
CA ALA A 183 -13.91 -2.05 -8.93
C ALA A 183 -13.72 -0.53 -8.81
N VAL A 184 -12.60 0.02 -9.29
CA VAL A 184 -12.34 1.47 -9.29
C VAL A 184 -13.34 2.22 -10.18
N LYS A 185 -13.74 1.63 -11.31
CA LYS A 185 -14.72 2.23 -12.24
C LYS A 185 -16.17 2.23 -11.71
N GLN A 186 -16.45 1.61 -10.56
CA GLN A 186 -17.79 1.52 -10.01
C GLN A 186 -18.02 2.53 -8.88
N ASP A 187 -18.99 3.42 -9.10
CA ASP A 187 -19.33 4.44 -8.11
C ASP A 187 -20.22 3.91 -6.98
N ASP A 188 -20.97 2.85 -7.23
CA ASP A 188 -21.97 2.26 -6.33
C ASP A 188 -21.40 1.66 -5.04
N PHE A 189 -20.08 1.40 -4.98
CA PHE A 189 -19.43 0.76 -3.83
C PHE A 189 -18.32 1.64 -3.27
N PRO A 190 -18.23 1.80 -1.93
CA PRO A 190 -17.16 2.54 -1.26
C PRO A 190 -15.88 1.69 -1.15
N LEU A 191 -15.39 1.20 -2.30
CA LEU A 191 -14.12 0.50 -2.43
C LEU A 191 -13.04 1.49 -2.88
N TYR A 192 -12.01 1.65 -2.07
CA TYR A 192 -10.88 2.55 -2.30
C TYR A 192 -9.60 1.74 -2.39
N PHE A 193 -8.66 2.19 -3.21
CA PHE A 193 -7.43 1.46 -3.50
C PHE A 193 -6.22 2.34 -3.34
N VAL A 194 -5.25 1.89 -2.55
CA VAL A 194 -3.91 2.46 -2.59
C VAL A 194 -2.95 1.39 -3.06
N MET A 195 -2.32 1.64 -4.19
CA MET A 195 -1.28 0.78 -4.73
C MET A 195 0.07 1.32 -4.32
N THR A 196 0.97 0.48 -3.82
CA THR A 196 2.37 0.87 -3.65
C THR A 196 3.23 0.04 -4.58
N MET A 197 4.16 0.71 -5.26
CA MET A 197 5.08 0.05 -6.18
C MET A 197 6.43 0.75 -6.20
N ARG A 198 7.48 0.03 -6.54
CA ARG A 198 8.75 0.67 -6.90
C ARG A 198 8.66 1.37 -8.26
N SER A 199 9.29 2.55 -8.37
CA SER A 199 9.25 3.35 -9.60
C SER A 199 9.97 2.70 -10.78
N ASP A 200 10.92 1.79 -10.54
CA ASP A 200 11.62 1.05 -11.60
C ASP A 200 10.74 -0.03 -12.27
N PHE A 201 9.59 -0.39 -11.69
CA PHE A 201 8.63 -1.36 -12.25
C PHE A 201 7.50 -0.71 -13.05
N ILE A 202 7.52 0.61 -13.24
CA ILE A 202 6.56 1.31 -14.11
C ILE A 202 6.62 0.76 -15.54
N GLY A 203 7.83 0.44 -16.03
CA GLY A 203 8.01 -0.12 -17.37
C GLY A 203 7.28 -1.46 -17.57
N ASP A 204 7.22 -2.32 -16.55
CA ASP A 204 6.51 -3.60 -16.62
C ASP A 204 4.98 -3.40 -16.70
N CYS A 205 4.44 -2.26 -16.23
CA CYS A 205 3.01 -1.94 -16.33
C CYS A 205 2.57 -1.65 -17.78
N SER A 206 3.49 -1.34 -18.68
CA SER A 206 3.19 -1.01 -20.09
C SER A 206 2.49 -2.14 -20.85
N GLN A 207 2.64 -3.38 -20.38
CA GLN A 207 1.93 -4.55 -20.90
C GLN A 207 0.42 -4.51 -20.62
N TYR A 208 -0.03 -3.62 -19.75
CA TYR A 208 -1.40 -3.47 -19.30
C TYR A 208 -1.83 -2.00 -19.45
N GLN A 209 -2.30 -1.62 -20.64
CA GLN A 209 -2.66 -0.23 -20.98
C GLN A 209 -3.66 0.39 -20.00
N GLU A 210 -4.73 -0.32 -19.64
CA GLU A 210 -5.73 0.20 -18.70
C GLU A 210 -5.16 0.44 -17.29
N LEU A 211 -4.25 -0.43 -16.83
CA LEU A 211 -3.56 -0.23 -15.56
C LEU A 211 -2.65 1.00 -15.62
N THR A 212 -1.93 1.19 -16.72
CA THR A 212 -1.09 2.38 -16.88
C THR A 212 -1.93 3.65 -16.93
N GLY A 213 -3.06 3.64 -17.64
CA GLY A 213 -4.01 4.76 -17.63
C GLY A 213 -4.52 5.07 -16.22
N LEU A 214 -4.85 4.04 -15.44
CA LEU A 214 -5.28 4.22 -14.04
C LEU A 214 -4.16 4.86 -13.17
N ILE A 215 -2.92 4.39 -13.30
CA ILE A 215 -1.77 4.96 -12.58
C ILE A 215 -1.51 6.41 -13.03
N ASN A 216 -1.62 6.71 -14.32
CA ASN A 216 -1.43 8.05 -14.87
C ASN A 216 -2.44 9.04 -14.30
N ASN A 217 -3.70 8.63 -14.22
CA ASN A 217 -4.77 9.47 -13.71
C ASN A 217 -4.58 9.80 -12.23
N SER A 218 -4.04 8.88 -11.44
CA SER A 218 -3.84 9.08 -10.01
C SER A 218 -2.60 8.37 -9.47
N HIS A 219 -1.50 9.12 -9.37
CA HIS A 219 -0.28 8.68 -8.69
C HIS A 219 0.31 9.77 -7.80
N TYR A 220 1.14 9.33 -6.85
CA TYR A 220 1.97 10.14 -5.98
C TYR A 220 3.40 9.59 -5.97
N LEU A 221 4.40 10.44 -6.17
CA LEU A 221 5.81 10.05 -6.12
C LEU A 221 6.42 10.39 -4.76
N ASN A 222 6.77 9.35 -4.00
CA ASN A 222 7.47 9.50 -2.73
C ASN A 222 8.97 9.73 -2.97
N ALA A 223 9.36 11.01 -2.93
CA ALA A 223 10.69 11.53 -3.27
C ALA A 223 11.81 11.26 -2.26
N ASN A 224 11.63 10.42 -1.23
CA ASN A 224 12.73 10.03 -0.31
C ASN A 224 13.78 9.08 -0.92
N ASP A 225 13.85 9.04 -2.25
CA ASP A 225 14.81 8.33 -3.07
C ASP A 225 16.15 9.08 -3.15
N GLN A 226 16.85 9.20 -2.00
CA GLN A 226 18.11 9.97 -1.88
C GLN A 226 19.33 9.10 -1.52
N ARG A 227 19.20 7.76 -1.44
CA ARG A 227 20.28 6.88 -0.95
C ARG A 227 20.71 5.76 -1.91
N GLY A 228 20.43 5.90 -3.21
CA GLY A 228 20.63 4.83 -4.20
C GLY A 228 21.78 4.99 -5.21
N PHE A 229 22.48 6.12 -5.31
CA PHE A 229 23.57 6.28 -6.29
C PHE A 229 24.75 7.08 -5.71
N SER A 230 25.70 6.37 -5.12
CA SER A 230 27.04 6.90 -4.86
C SER A 230 27.93 6.68 -6.09
N SER A 231 27.89 7.62 -7.03
CA SER A 231 29.02 7.93 -7.91
C SER A 231 28.89 9.36 -8.45
N GLY A 232 29.29 10.33 -7.62
CA GLY A 232 30.05 11.51 -8.07
C GLY A 232 29.41 12.52 -9.02
N HIS A 233 28.11 12.84 -8.94
CA HIS A 233 27.55 14.02 -9.64
C HIS A 233 26.76 14.94 -8.68
N PRO A 234 26.75 16.29 -8.90
CA PRO A 234 26.22 17.26 -7.95
C PRO A 234 24.69 17.22 -7.83
N ARG A 235 24.20 17.79 -6.72
CA ARG A 235 22.83 17.79 -6.17
C ARG A 235 21.72 18.47 -7.02
N SER A 236 21.71 18.34 -8.35
CA SER A 236 20.86 19.21 -9.18
C SER A 236 20.27 18.58 -10.44
N ASP A 237 19.80 17.34 -10.41
CA ASP A 237 18.97 16.85 -11.51
C ASP A 237 17.84 15.90 -11.07
N CYS A 238 16.80 16.49 -10.49
CA CYS A 238 15.49 15.84 -10.37
C CYS A 238 14.68 15.91 -11.68
N SER A 239 15.07 16.77 -12.63
CA SER A 239 14.36 17.04 -13.88
C SER A 239 14.46 15.92 -14.92
N GLY A 240 15.65 15.33 -15.12
CA GLY A 240 15.86 14.31 -16.15
C GLY A 240 15.14 12.99 -15.87
N ARG A 241 15.03 12.61 -14.59
CA ARG A 241 14.25 11.43 -14.16
C ARG A 241 12.74 11.69 -14.24
N TRP A 242 12.33 12.94 -14.06
CA TRP A 242 10.96 13.39 -14.23
C TRP A 242 10.53 13.32 -15.70
N GLU A 243 11.34 13.87 -16.61
CA GLU A 243 11.10 13.73 -18.04
C GLU A 243 11.07 12.28 -18.45
N TYR A 244 11.92 11.41 -17.90
CA TYR A 244 11.89 9.98 -18.23
C TYR A 244 10.60 9.29 -17.74
N ILE A 245 10.16 9.53 -16.50
CA ILE A 245 8.93 8.94 -15.96
C ILE A 245 7.69 9.51 -16.67
N GLN A 246 7.63 10.82 -16.90
CA GLN A 246 6.55 11.44 -17.68
C GLN A 246 6.59 10.98 -19.13
N LYS A 247 7.74 10.95 -19.82
CA LYS A 247 7.86 10.39 -21.18
C LYS A 247 7.48 8.92 -21.21
N THR A 248 7.81 8.14 -20.19
CA THR A 248 7.39 6.73 -20.08
C THR A 248 5.88 6.65 -19.95
N PHE A 249 5.27 7.44 -19.07
CA PHE A 249 3.82 7.45 -18.88
C PHE A 249 3.02 8.02 -20.06
N THR A 250 3.55 9.03 -20.75
CA THR A 250 2.98 9.61 -21.98
C THR A 250 3.16 8.65 -23.16
N SER A 251 4.32 8.02 -23.30
CA SER A 251 4.60 7.04 -24.36
C SER A 251 3.85 5.71 -24.21
N ILE A 252 3.38 5.36 -23.01
CA ILE A 252 2.54 4.17 -22.79
C ILE A 252 1.05 4.47 -23.04
N ALA A 253 0.65 5.75 -23.01
CA ALA A 253 -0.74 6.18 -23.21
C ALA A 253 -1.11 6.47 -24.68
N GLU A 254 -0.12 6.50 -25.59
CA GLU A 254 -0.27 6.60 -27.06
C GLU A 254 -0.21 5.21 -27.72
#